data_AF-A0ABD3LHB9-F1
#
_entry.id   AF-A0ABD3LHB9-F1
#
_cell.length_a   1.000
_cell.length_b   1.000
_cell.length_c   1.000
_cell.angle_alpha   90.00
_cell.angle_beta   90.00
_cell.angle_gamma   90.00
#
_symmetry.space_group_name_H-M   'P 1'
#
loop_
_entity.id
_entity.type
_entity.pdbx_description
1 polymer ?
#
loop_
_entity_poly.entity_id
_entity_poly.type
_entity_poly.pdbx_seq_one_letter_code
_entity_poly.pdbx_strand_id
1 'polypeptide(L)'
;MDVLVTANQSPGRYYLAAQEFSSEDIDFTNFVHEVATAIIQYKGNFSLTSPPSYPNDTLPLYHDYSAAASFKQQLRSLASEEHPVDVPGNVTTRMFITVSANHVACPDDSCYLGDYKVAEALNNISWEDPSVDVLQAYCRFISLSLLI
;
A
#
# COMPACT_ATOMS: atom_id res chain seq x y z
N MET A 1 8.94 3.82 -5.42
CA MET A 1 9.24 3.16 -6.70
C MET A 1 9.86 4.21 -7.59
N ASP A 2 11.06 3.95 -8.07
CA ASP A 2 11.76 4.89 -8.95
C ASP A 2 11.68 4.35 -10.37
N VAL A 3 11.22 5.20 -11.30
CA VAL A 3 11.02 4.82 -12.70
C VAL A 3 11.65 5.90 -13.58
N LEU A 4 12.45 5.46 -14.55
CA LEU A 4 13.00 6.34 -15.57
C LEU A 4 11.99 6.50 -16.70
N VAL A 5 11.61 7.75 -16.98
CA VAL A 5 10.73 8.10 -18.09
C VAL A 5 11.56 8.74 -19.19
N THR A 6 11.64 8.08 -20.34
CA THR A 6 12.31 8.63 -21.52
C THR A 6 11.32 9.45 -22.34
N ALA A 7 11.48 10.77 -22.35
CA ALA A 7 10.61 11.70 -23.09
C ALA A 7 10.93 11.74 -24.60
N ASN A 8 10.75 10.63 -25.31
CA ASN A 8 11.04 10.48 -26.75
C ASN A 8 9.81 10.51 -27.67
N GLN A 9 8.64 10.85 -27.15
CA GLN A 9 7.40 11.00 -27.92
C GLN A 9 7.33 12.37 -28.62
N SER A 10 6.35 12.54 -29.51
CA SER A 10 6.11 13.83 -30.19
C SER A 10 5.83 14.94 -29.16
N PRO A 11 6.36 16.17 -29.33
CA PRO A 11 6.10 17.25 -28.38
C PRO A 11 4.61 17.49 -28.16
N GLY A 12 4.17 17.39 -26.91
CA GLY A 12 2.75 17.47 -26.56
C GLY A 12 2.47 17.38 -25.06
N ARG A 13 1.24 16.97 -24.72
CA ARG A 13 0.77 16.67 -23.36
C ARG A 13 0.41 15.19 -23.27
N TYR A 14 0.70 14.59 -22.12
CA TYR A 14 0.44 13.19 -21.83
C TYR A 14 -0.13 13.07 -20.42
N TYR A 15 -1.13 12.21 -20.23
CA TYR A 15 -1.63 11.90 -18.90
C TYR A 15 -0.67 10.95 -18.18
N LEU A 16 -0.43 11.24 -16.90
CA LEU A 16 -0.01 10.28 -15.90
C LEU A 16 -1.26 9.95 -15.08
N ALA A 17 -1.64 8.68 -14.98
CA ALA A 17 -2.80 8.24 -14.24
C ALA A 17 -2.41 7.21 -13.17
N ALA A 18 -3.07 7.26 -12.03
CA ALA A 18 -2.90 6.31 -10.93
C ALA A 18 -4.28 5.91 -10.41
N GLN A 19 -4.47 4.61 -10.26
CA GLN A 19 -5.66 3.99 -9.67
C GLN A 19 -5.19 2.99 -8.62
N GLU A 20 -5.89 2.95 -7.49
CA GLU A 20 -5.66 1.95 -6.46
C GLU A 20 -6.11 0.57 -6.93
N PHE A 21 -5.27 -0.44 -6.71
CA PHE A 21 -5.71 -1.83 -6.78
C PHE A 21 -6.37 -2.20 -5.44
N SER A 22 -7.64 -2.59 -5.46
CA SER A 22 -8.35 -3.11 -4.30
C SER A 22 -9.12 -4.38 -4.67
N SER A 23 -8.95 -5.41 -3.84
CA SER A 23 -9.71 -6.66 -3.89
C SER A 23 -10.63 -6.81 -2.67
N GLU A 24 -10.89 -5.71 -1.98
CA GLU A 24 -11.69 -5.66 -0.77
C GLU A 24 -13.17 -5.76 -1.10
N ASP A 25 -13.95 -6.19 -0.11
CA ASP A 25 -15.39 -6.17 -0.20
C ASP A 25 -15.89 -4.73 0.01
N ILE A 26 -16.61 -4.20 -0.99
CA ILE A 26 -17.09 -2.81 -1.02
C ILE A 26 -18.01 -2.48 0.16
N ASP A 27 -18.66 -3.50 0.73
CA ASP A 27 -19.55 -3.37 1.88
C ASP A 27 -18.80 -2.94 3.16
N PHE A 28 -17.47 -3.13 3.21
CA PHE A 28 -16.65 -2.75 4.37
C PHE A 28 -15.98 -1.37 4.22
N THR A 29 -15.62 -0.99 3.00
CA THR A 29 -14.70 0.12 2.78
C THR A 29 -15.40 1.39 2.33
N ASN A 30 -16.60 1.28 1.74
CA ASN A 30 -17.26 2.37 1.01
C ASN A 30 -16.29 3.08 0.05
N PHE A 31 -15.27 2.36 -0.42
CA PHE A 31 -14.16 2.98 -1.12
C PHE A 31 -14.62 3.46 -2.49
N VAL A 32 -14.37 4.75 -2.77
CA VAL A 32 -14.68 5.33 -4.07
C VAL A 32 -13.50 5.06 -4.99
N HIS A 33 -13.71 4.27 -6.04
CA HIS A 33 -12.69 3.97 -7.05
C HIS A 33 -12.38 5.19 -7.93
N GLU A 34 -11.68 6.17 -7.36
CA GLU A 34 -11.22 7.37 -8.06
C GLU A 34 -9.89 7.13 -8.77
N VAL A 35 -9.69 7.86 -9.88
CA VAL A 35 -8.43 7.87 -10.61
C VAL A 35 -7.78 9.23 -10.41
N ALA A 36 -6.58 9.24 -9.84
CA ALA A 36 -5.73 10.42 -9.79
C ALA A 36 -5.07 10.63 -11.16
N THR A 37 -5.09 11.87 -11.66
CA THR A 37 -4.43 12.22 -12.92
C THR A 37 -3.53 13.43 -12.79
N ALA A 38 -2.46 13.44 -13.57
CA ALA A 38 -1.57 14.57 -13.77
C ALA A 38 -1.23 14.69 -15.26
N ILE A 39 -0.70 15.84 -15.68
CA ILE A 39 -0.27 16.07 -17.06
C ILE A 39 1.25 16.24 -17.09
N ILE A 40 1.93 15.40 -17.86
CA ILE A 40 3.31 15.58 -18.27
C ILE A 40 3.30 16.33 -19.60
N GLN A 41 3.94 17.49 -19.65
CA GLN A 41 3.95 18.36 -20.81
C GLN A 41 5.37 18.66 -21.28
N TYR A 42 5.61 18.52 -22.59
CA TYR A 42 6.84 18.98 -23.21
C TYR A 42 6.96 20.50 -23.12
N LYS A 43 8.18 21.01 -22.90
CA LYS A 43 8.44 22.44 -22.97
C LYS A 43 8.83 22.81 -24.41
N GLY A 44 8.14 23.77 -25.02
CA GLY A 44 8.47 24.25 -26.36
C GLY A 44 7.39 25.14 -26.96
N ASN A 45 7.60 25.55 -28.21
CA ASN A 45 6.66 26.38 -28.97
C ASN A 45 5.90 25.51 -29.98
N PHE A 46 4.80 24.92 -29.54
CA PHE A 46 3.90 24.11 -30.36
C PHE A 46 2.45 24.32 -29.90
N SER A 47 1.52 24.15 -30.83
CA SER A 47 0.11 24.41 -30.53
C SER A 47 -0.51 23.25 -29.76
N LEU A 48 -1.01 23.52 -28.56
CA LEU A 48 -1.75 22.56 -27.73
C LEU A 48 -3.25 22.68 -27.98
N THR A 49 -3.70 22.18 -29.14
CA THR A 49 -5.09 22.38 -29.59
C THR A 49 -6.10 21.42 -28.97
N SER A 50 -5.68 20.24 -28.50
CA SER A 50 -6.55 19.22 -27.90
C SER A 50 -6.06 18.77 -26.52
N PRO A 51 -6.98 18.36 -25.62
CA PRO A 51 -6.60 17.68 -24.39
C PRO A 51 -5.86 16.37 -24.70
N PRO A 52 -4.94 15.92 -23.83
CA PRO A 52 -4.28 14.63 -23.99
C PRO A 52 -5.30 13.48 -23.94
N SER A 53 -5.03 12.38 -24.63
CA SER A 53 -5.84 11.17 -24.57
C SER A 53 -5.64 10.45 -23.24
N TYR A 54 -6.75 10.11 -22.56
CA TYR A 54 -6.71 9.34 -21.32
C TYR A 54 -6.21 7.91 -21.57
N PRO A 55 -5.34 7.33 -20.71
CA PRO A 55 -4.66 6.05 -20.96
C PRO A 55 -5.55 4.83 -20.64
N ASN A 56 -6.76 4.79 -21.21
CA ASN A 56 -7.79 3.79 -20.88
C ASN A 56 -7.35 2.35 -21.16
N ASP A 57 -6.51 2.15 -22.17
CA ASP A 57 -6.10 0.81 -22.63
C ASP A 57 -4.90 0.25 -21.83
N THR A 58 -4.23 1.09 -21.04
CA THR A 58 -2.98 0.73 -20.36
C THR A 58 -3.05 0.80 -18.84
N LEU A 59 -4.07 1.46 -18.28
CA LEU A 59 -4.33 1.46 -16.84
C LEU A 59 -5.16 0.21 -16.50
N PRO A 60 -4.64 -0.75 -15.72
CA PRO A 60 -5.43 -1.91 -15.30
C PRO A 60 -6.66 -1.49 -14.49
N LEU A 61 -7.72 -2.31 -14.51
CA LEU A 61 -8.88 -2.11 -13.65
C LEU A 61 -8.47 -2.26 -12.17
N TYR A 62 -9.14 -1.53 -11.28
CA TYR A 62 -8.87 -1.55 -9.84
C TYR A 62 -8.87 -2.95 -9.19
N HIS A 63 -9.57 -3.93 -9.78
CA HIS A 63 -9.67 -5.30 -9.28
C HIS A 63 -8.88 -6.31 -10.14
N ASP A 64 -7.99 -5.85 -11.03
CA ASP A 64 -7.15 -6.72 -11.85
C ASP A 64 -5.99 -7.32 -11.04
N TYR A 65 -6.29 -8.44 -10.37
CA TYR A 65 -5.31 -9.20 -9.59
C TYR A 65 -4.14 -9.69 -10.45
N SER A 66 -4.38 -10.06 -11.71
CA SER A 66 -3.33 -10.59 -12.58
C SER A 66 -2.28 -9.52 -12.86
N ALA A 67 -2.70 -8.30 -13.18
CA ALA A 67 -1.79 -7.16 -13.37
C ALA A 67 -0.97 -6.88 -12.11
N ALA A 68 -1.62 -6.82 -10.93
CA ALA A 68 -0.95 -6.58 -9.65
C ALA A 68 0.07 -7.69 -9.31
N ALA A 69 -0.30 -8.96 -9.48
CA ALA A 69 0.56 -10.10 -9.23
C ALA A 69 1.77 -10.13 -10.18
N SER A 70 1.55 -9.90 -11.47
CA SER A 70 2.62 -9.86 -12.48
C SER A 70 3.61 -8.72 -12.23
N PHE A 71 3.16 -7.55 -11.78
CA PHE A 71 4.06 -6.46 -11.39
C PHE A 71 4.89 -6.83 -10.15
N LYS A 72 4.25 -7.36 -9.10
CA LYS A 72 4.94 -7.75 -7.85
C LYS A 72 6.04 -8.79 -8.09
N GLN A 73 5.81 -9.75 -8.99
CA GLN A 73 6.78 -10.80 -9.32
C GLN A 73 8.06 -10.29 -10.00
N GLN A 74 8.04 -9.08 -10.56
CA GLN A 74 9.21 -8.49 -11.21
C GLN A 74 10.18 -7.82 -10.23
N LEU A 75 9.76 -7.63 -8.97
CA LEU A 75 10.60 -6.99 -7.95
C LEU A 75 11.77 -7.89 -7.57
N ARG A 76 12.99 -7.39 -7.82
CA ARG A 76 14.24 -8.02 -7.43
C ARG A 76 15.27 -6.96 -7.08
N SER A 77 16.19 -7.27 -6.17
CA SER A 77 17.34 -6.41 -5.92
C SER A 77 18.25 -6.36 -7.16
N LEU A 78 18.98 -5.26 -7.34
CA LEU A 78 19.90 -5.10 -8.47
C LEU A 78 21.04 -6.13 -8.46
N ALA A 79 21.56 -6.45 -7.26
CA ALA A 79 22.49 -7.56 -7.01
C ALA A 79 23.65 -7.66 -8.03
N SER A 80 24.50 -6.63 -8.05
CA SER A 80 25.69 -6.56 -8.92
C SER A 80 26.97 -6.37 -8.09
N GLU A 81 28.15 -6.39 -8.72
CA GLU A 81 29.42 -6.14 -8.01
C GLU A 81 29.47 -4.74 -7.38
N GLU A 82 28.94 -3.72 -8.07
CA GLU A 82 28.86 -2.34 -7.55
C GLU A 82 27.72 -2.16 -6.53
N HIS A 83 26.72 -3.06 -6.54
CA HIS A 83 25.55 -3.03 -5.67
C HIS A 83 25.30 -4.41 -5.04
N PRO A 84 26.20 -4.86 -4.14
CA PRO A 84 26.14 -6.20 -3.57
C PRO A 84 24.92 -6.36 -2.66
N VAL A 85 24.40 -7.59 -2.60
CA VAL A 85 23.28 -7.97 -1.73
C VAL A 85 23.72 -9.15 -0.87
N ASP A 86 23.53 -9.03 0.44
CA ASP A 86 23.79 -10.09 1.40
C ASP A 86 22.46 -10.67 1.90
N VAL A 87 22.08 -11.82 1.35
CA VAL A 87 20.85 -12.52 1.74
C VAL A 87 21.15 -13.41 2.94
N PRO A 88 20.46 -13.26 4.09
CA PRO A 88 20.71 -14.10 5.26
C PRO A 88 20.52 -15.60 4.96
N GLY A 89 21.63 -16.34 4.90
CA GLY A 89 21.62 -17.78 4.57
C GLY A 89 21.36 -18.70 5.76
N ASN A 90 21.60 -18.24 7.00
CA ASN A 90 21.38 -19.02 8.22
C ASN A 90 20.18 -18.49 9.02
N VAL A 91 19.05 -19.18 8.91
CA VAL A 91 17.82 -18.82 9.62
C VAL A 91 17.83 -19.42 11.03
N THR A 92 18.03 -18.57 12.05
CA THR A 92 18.06 -18.98 13.47
C THR A 92 16.68 -18.98 14.14
N THR A 93 15.73 -18.20 13.60
CA THR A 93 14.37 -18.06 14.15
C THR A 93 13.37 -18.06 13.01
N ARG A 94 12.32 -18.88 13.13
CA ARG A 94 11.21 -18.93 12.16
C ARG A 94 9.95 -18.40 12.84
N MET A 95 9.30 -17.43 12.21
CA MET A 95 8.02 -16.90 12.67
C MET A 95 6.96 -17.22 11.62
N PHE A 96 5.81 -17.71 12.08
CA PHE A 96 4.60 -17.77 11.28
C PHE A 96 3.66 -16.71 11.85
N ILE A 97 3.26 -15.75 11.02
CA ILE A 97 2.45 -14.61 11.43
C ILE A 97 1.18 -14.64 10.60
N THR A 98 0.04 -14.89 11.24
CA THR A 98 -1.27 -14.69 10.63
C THR A 98 -1.64 -13.20 10.73
N VAL A 99 -2.20 -12.64 9.67
CA VAL A 99 -2.72 -11.27 9.64
C VAL A 99 -4.23 -11.39 9.44
N SER A 100 -5.02 -10.77 10.31
CA SER A 100 -6.48 -10.80 10.18
C SER A 100 -7.14 -9.49 10.61
N ALA A 101 -8.23 -9.15 9.92
CA ALA A 101 -9.27 -8.27 10.45
C ALA A 101 -10.25 -9.14 11.26
N ASN A 102 -10.70 -8.61 12.39
CA ASN A 102 -11.55 -9.29 13.37
C ASN A 102 -12.61 -8.30 13.89
N HIS A 103 -13.54 -8.84 14.68
CA HIS A 103 -14.53 -8.06 15.39
C HIS A 103 -14.34 -8.23 16.89
N VAL A 104 -14.33 -7.13 17.62
CA VAL A 104 -14.33 -7.12 19.09
C VAL A 104 -15.68 -6.60 19.55
N ALA A 105 -16.31 -7.34 20.46
CA ALA A 105 -17.59 -6.97 21.03
C ALA A 105 -17.52 -5.57 21.65
N CYS A 106 -18.55 -4.79 21.37
CA CYS A 106 -18.72 -3.43 21.86
C CYS A 106 -20.04 -3.38 22.63
N PRO A 107 -20.00 -3.33 23.97
CA PRO A 107 -21.21 -3.29 24.76
C PRO A 107 -22.07 -2.05 24.43
N ASP A 108 -23.39 -2.22 24.56
CA ASP A 108 -24.39 -1.15 24.55
C ASP A 108 -24.47 -0.33 23.25
N ASP A 109 -24.28 -0.95 22.08
CA ASP A 109 -24.32 -0.28 20.76
C ASP A 109 -23.40 0.95 20.67
N SER A 110 -22.33 0.99 21.48
CA SER A 110 -21.45 2.16 21.57
C SER A 110 -20.51 2.32 20.38
N CYS A 111 -20.54 1.38 19.43
CA CYS A 111 -19.68 1.37 18.26
C CYS A 111 -20.41 1.72 16.97
N TYR A 112 -19.66 2.31 16.02
CA TYR A 112 -20.19 2.78 14.73
C TYR A 112 -20.83 1.67 13.88
N LEU A 113 -20.39 0.41 14.04
CA LEU A 113 -20.91 -0.75 13.33
C LEU A 113 -21.89 -1.61 14.17
N GLY A 114 -22.52 -1.02 15.20
CA GLY A 114 -23.44 -1.71 16.12
C GLY A 114 -22.69 -2.41 17.27
N ASP A 115 -22.97 -3.69 17.48
CA ASP A 115 -22.45 -4.51 18.59
C ASP A 115 -20.94 -4.83 18.53
N TYR A 116 -20.21 -4.37 17.51
CA TYR A 116 -18.79 -4.66 17.35
C TYR A 116 -17.99 -3.49 16.80
N LYS A 117 -16.70 -3.49 17.13
CA LYS A 117 -15.67 -2.68 16.47
C LYS A 117 -14.75 -3.58 15.64
N VAL A 118 -14.24 -3.04 14.54
CA VAL A 118 -13.16 -3.70 13.78
C VAL A 118 -11.90 -3.67 14.62
N ALA A 119 -11.18 -4.80 14.64
CA ALA A 119 -9.87 -4.92 15.26
C ALA A 119 -8.94 -5.68 14.30
N GLU A 120 -7.68 -5.30 14.27
CA GLU A 120 -6.66 -5.97 13.47
C GLU A 120 -5.75 -6.76 14.39
N ALA A 121 -5.32 -7.95 13.93
CA ALA A 121 -4.51 -8.83 14.75
C ALA A 121 -3.37 -9.48 13.96
N LEU A 122 -2.25 -9.65 14.66
CA LEU A 122 -1.15 -10.51 14.25
C LEU A 122 -1.12 -11.73 15.19
N ASN A 123 -1.23 -12.95 14.67
CA ASN A 123 -1.32 -14.16 15.49
C ASN A 123 -2.43 -14.13 16.55
N ASN A 124 -3.58 -13.55 16.18
CA ASN A 124 -4.75 -13.38 17.07
C ASN A 124 -4.46 -12.53 18.33
N ILE A 125 -3.52 -11.60 18.22
CA ILE A 125 -3.20 -10.60 19.24
C ILE A 125 -3.42 -9.22 18.59
N SER A 126 -4.30 -8.41 19.17
CA SER A 126 -4.53 -7.04 18.71
C SER A 126 -3.68 -6.08 19.56
N TRP A 127 -2.99 -5.16 18.89
CA TRP A 127 -2.10 -4.22 19.55
C TRP A 127 -2.89 -3.07 20.16
N GLU A 128 -2.67 -2.83 21.45
CA GLU A 128 -3.17 -1.65 22.15
C GLU A 128 -1.99 -0.74 22.50
N ASP A 129 -2.08 0.53 22.07
CA ASP A 129 -1.02 1.48 22.32
C ASP A 129 -0.84 1.73 23.83
N PRO A 130 0.39 1.56 24.36
CA PRO A 130 0.65 1.79 25.77
C PRO A 130 0.62 3.28 26.11
N SER A 131 0.37 3.59 27.39
CA SER A 131 0.48 4.97 27.91
C SER A 131 1.91 5.50 28.01
N VAL A 132 2.90 4.62 27.91
CA VAL A 132 4.33 4.94 27.88
C VAL A 132 4.94 4.26 26.65
N ASP A 133 5.72 5.00 25.88
CA ASP A 133 6.44 4.48 24.73
C ASP A 133 7.23 3.20 25.05
N VAL A 134 7.21 2.23 24.13
CA VAL A 134 7.81 0.91 24.30
C VAL A 134 9.31 1.01 24.54
N LEU A 135 10.02 1.88 23.82
CA LEU A 135 11.45 2.08 23.98
C LEU A 135 11.76 2.71 25.35
N GLN A 136 10.98 3.72 25.76
CA GLN A 136 11.12 4.30 27.10
C GLN A 136 10.90 3.25 28.20
N ALA A 137 9.86 2.43 28.09
CA ALA A 137 9.55 1.41 29.08
C ALA A 137 10.66 0.35 29.17
N TYR A 138 11.19 -0.08 28.03
CA TYR A 138 12.35 -0.96 27.96
C TYR A 138 13.58 -0.37 28.67
N CYS A 139 13.93 0.88 28.38
CA CYS A 139 15.10 1.53 28.99
C CYS A 139 14.95 1.80 30.49
N ARG A 140 13.72 1.98 30.97
CA ARG A 140 13.42 2.32 32.38
C ARG A 140 12.87 1.15 33.19
N PHE A 141 12.84 -0.05 32.61
CA PHE A 141 12.27 -1.26 33.23
C PHE A 141 10.83 -1.08 33.72
N ILE A 142 10.01 -0.37 32.93
CA ILE A 142 8.58 -0.18 33.19
C ILE A 142 7.82 -1.33 32.52
N SER A 143 6.85 -1.92 33.24
CA SER A 143 5.96 -2.95 32.69
C SER A 143 4.85 -2.31 31.86
N LEU A 144 4.55 -2.89 30.70
CA LEU A 144 3.49 -2.46 29.79
C LEU A 144 2.46 -3.58 29.58
N SER A 145 1.20 -3.18 29.40
CA SER A 145 0.17 -4.01 28.74
C SER A 145 0.05 -3.50 27.30
N LEU A 146 0.16 -4.40 26.33
CA LEU A 146 0.26 -4.07 24.90
C LEU A 146 -0.78 -4.78 24.04
N LEU A 147 -1.61 -5.63 24.66
CA LEU A 147 -2.40 -6.64 23.97
C LEU A 147 -3.83 -6.65 24.50
N ILE A 148 -4.78 -6.76 23.59
CA ILE A 148 -6.19 -7.07 23.83
C ILE A 148 -6.65 -8.28 23.01
#